data_AF-A0A6A5UGS2-F1
#
_entry.id   AF-A0A6A5UGS2-F1
#
_cell.length_a   1.000
_cell.length_b   1.000
_cell.length_c   1.000
_cell.angle_alpha   90.00
_cell.angle_beta   90.00
_cell.angle_gamma   90.00
#
_symmetry.space_group_name_H-M   'P 1'
#
loop_
_entity.id
_entity.type
_entity.pdbx_description
1 polymer ?
#
loop_
_entity_poly.entity_id
_entity_poly.type
_entity_poly.pdbx_seq_one_letter_code
_entity_poly.pdbx_strand_id
1 'polypeptide(L)'
;MSSCVSLFIFTQAYDIPRLRQDVLDCFYHCYNDEQDYGGFLLGAWDHGIAYGKTAPSSPIRKLLVDAYRMFMIDDHGGKVTNITEHPKEFLLDVLQSYVDATPKQIQTPYESTGLNPCDYYEHASKAEQQACKIRVKF
;
A
#
# COMPACT_ATOMS: atom_id res chain seq x y z
N MET A 1 -11.08 -5.29 0.24
CA MET A 1 -9.63 -5.13 0.46
C MET A 1 -9.00 -6.25 1.29
N SER A 2 -9.61 -6.71 2.40
CA SER A 2 -9.04 -7.81 3.22
C SER A 2 -8.68 -9.08 2.42
N SER A 3 -9.52 -9.45 1.45
CA SER A 3 -9.26 -10.56 0.53
C SER A 3 -7.99 -10.39 -0.30
N CYS A 4 -7.59 -9.14 -0.60
CA CYS A 4 -6.37 -8.86 -1.38
C CYS A 4 -5.12 -9.10 -0.53
N VAL A 5 -5.11 -8.75 0.77
CA VAL A 5 -3.99 -9.09 1.68
C VAL A 5 -3.84 -10.61 1.76
N SER A 6 -4.95 -11.32 1.94
CA SER A 6 -4.95 -12.78 2.02
C SER A 6 -4.48 -13.42 0.71
N LEU A 7 -4.94 -12.92 -0.43
CA LEU A 7 -4.53 -13.42 -1.74
C LEU A 7 -3.06 -13.12 -2.01
N PHE A 8 -2.55 -11.94 -1.64
CA PHE A 8 -1.13 -11.62 -1.73
C PHE A 8 -0.28 -12.65 -0.96
N ILE A 9 -0.63 -12.90 0.31
CA ILE A 9 0.08 -13.88 1.16
C ILE A 9 0.03 -15.27 0.54
N PHE A 10 -1.12 -15.67 0.00
CA PHE A 10 -1.25 -16.92 -0.75
C PHE A 10 -0.28 -16.95 -1.95
N THR A 11 -0.28 -15.93 -2.80
CA THR A 11 0.64 -15.89 -3.95
C THR A 11 2.11 -15.86 -3.58
N GLN A 12 2.45 -15.35 -2.39
CA GLN A 12 3.81 -15.38 -1.87
C GLN A 12 4.19 -16.79 -1.42
N ALA A 13 3.29 -17.47 -0.69
CA ALA A 13 3.52 -18.82 -0.17
C ALA A 13 3.68 -19.88 -1.27
N TYR A 14 3.01 -19.69 -2.42
CA TYR A 14 3.06 -20.62 -3.56
C TYR A 14 3.94 -20.14 -4.70
N ASP A 15 4.70 -19.05 -4.51
CA ASP A 15 5.54 -18.42 -5.52
C ASP A 15 4.84 -18.24 -6.89
N ILE A 16 3.77 -17.44 -6.89
CA ILE A 16 2.99 -17.11 -8.09
C ILE A 16 3.16 -15.60 -8.41
N PRO A 17 4.30 -15.17 -8.98
CA PRO A 17 4.63 -13.74 -9.13
C PRO A 17 3.59 -12.97 -9.95
N ARG A 18 3.06 -13.58 -11.01
CA ARG A 18 2.07 -12.94 -11.89
C ARG A 18 0.80 -12.54 -11.13
N LEU A 19 0.27 -13.47 -10.34
CA LEU A 19 -0.94 -13.21 -9.55
C LEU A 19 -0.66 -12.25 -8.40
N ARG A 20 0.55 -12.30 -7.80
CA ARG A 20 0.97 -11.32 -6.79
C ARG A 20 0.94 -9.90 -7.35
N GLN A 21 1.44 -9.72 -8.58
CA GLN A 21 1.36 -8.44 -9.29
C GLN A 21 -0.09 -8.04 -9.54
N ASP A 22 -0.94 -8.95 -10.04
CA ASP A 22 -2.37 -8.66 -10.29
C ASP A 22 -3.12 -8.25 -8.99
N VAL A 23 -2.72 -8.79 -7.83
CA VAL A 23 -3.25 -8.37 -6.52
C VAL A 23 -2.82 -6.96 -6.15
N LEU A 24 -1.55 -6.60 -6.39
CA LEU A 24 -1.06 -5.25 -6.17
C LEU A 24 -1.74 -4.24 -7.11
N ASP A 25 -2.03 -4.63 -8.35
CA ASP A 25 -2.81 -3.83 -9.30
C ASP A 25 -4.22 -3.56 -8.78
N CYS A 26 -4.87 -4.61 -8.26
CA CYS A 26 -6.18 -4.49 -7.65
C CYS A 26 -6.17 -3.54 -6.45
N PHE A 27 -5.16 -3.65 -5.57
CA PHE A 27 -4.96 -2.71 -4.46
C PHE A 27 -4.81 -1.27 -4.93
N TYR A 28 -3.93 -1.07 -5.91
CA TYR A 28 -3.67 0.23 -6.49
C TYR A 28 -4.95 0.85 -7.05
N HIS A 29 -5.73 0.08 -7.81
CA HIS A 29 -7.01 0.54 -8.35
C HIS A 29 -7.98 0.94 -7.25
N CYS A 30 -8.15 0.12 -6.22
CA CYS A 30 -9.07 0.44 -5.11
C CYS A 30 -8.66 1.72 -4.37
N TYR A 31 -7.36 2.04 -4.27
CA TYR A 31 -6.92 3.26 -3.59
C TYR A 31 -6.98 4.53 -4.44
N ASN A 32 -6.95 4.42 -5.77
CA ASN A 32 -6.99 5.57 -6.67
C ASN A 32 -8.38 5.80 -7.30
N ASP A 33 -9.36 4.96 -7.01
CA ASP A 33 -10.74 5.18 -7.47
C ASP A 33 -11.38 6.31 -6.65
N GLU A 34 -11.56 7.47 -7.28
CA GLU A 34 -11.99 8.69 -6.60
C GLU A 34 -13.43 8.63 -6.04
N GLN A 35 -14.20 7.61 -6.41
CA GLN A 35 -15.61 7.53 -6.05
C GLN A 35 -15.89 6.85 -4.71
N ASP A 36 -14.92 6.20 -4.05
CA ASP A 36 -15.17 5.38 -2.86
C ASP A 36 -14.04 5.45 -1.80
N TYR A 37 -13.55 6.65 -1.52
CA TYR A 37 -12.44 6.87 -0.56
C TYR A 37 -12.70 6.41 0.88
N GLY A 38 -13.96 6.26 1.30
CA GLY A 38 -14.32 5.86 2.66
C GLY A 38 -14.28 4.36 2.93
N GLY A 39 -14.39 3.52 1.89
CA GLY A 39 -14.57 2.07 2.02
C GLY A 39 -13.29 1.22 2.00
N PHE A 40 -12.14 1.81 1.66
CA PHE A 40 -10.95 1.04 1.29
C PHE A 40 -9.82 1.01 2.33
N LEU A 41 -9.95 1.74 3.44
CA LEU A 41 -8.98 1.65 4.52
C LEU A 41 -9.01 0.26 5.16
N LEU A 42 -7.88 -0.43 5.07
CA LEU A 42 -7.70 -1.71 5.72
C LEU A 42 -7.62 -1.53 7.23
N GLY A 43 -8.25 -2.45 7.96
CA GLY A 43 -8.31 -2.39 9.41
C GLY A 43 -7.01 -2.88 10.05
N ALA A 44 -6.89 -2.65 11.36
CA ALA A 44 -5.84 -3.21 12.20
C ALA A 44 -5.60 -4.71 12.00
N TRP A 45 -6.67 -5.49 11.79
CA TRP A 45 -6.60 -6.92 11.51
C TRP A 45 -5.78 -7.25 10.26
N ASP A 46 -6.02 -6.54 9.17
CA ASP A 46 -5.35 -6.78 7.89
C ASP A 46 -3.87 -6.40 7.95
N HIS A 47 -3.55 -5.30 8.65
CA HIS A 47 -2.17 -4.94 8.96
C HIS A 47 -1.49 -6.03 9.80
N GLY A 48 -2.18 -6.57 10.81
CA GLY A 48 -1.67 -7.66 11.64
C GLY A 48 -1.36 -8.92 10.84
N ILE A 49 -2.25 -9.31 9.93
CA ILE A 49 -2.02 -10.45 9.05
C ILE A 49 -0.82 -10.22 8.14
N ALA A 50 -0.75 -9.05 7.47
CA ALA A 50 0.37 -8.73 6.60
C ALA A 50 1.71 -8.76 7.37
N TYR A 51 1.79 -8.10 8.52
CA TYR A 51 3.00 -8.03 9.34
C TYR A 51 3.36 -9.35 10.03
N GLY A 52 2.40 -10.26 10.21
CA GLY A 52 2.65 -11.59 10.74
C GLY A 52 3.09 -12.62 9.69
N LYS A 53 2.85 -12.37 8.40
CA LYS A 53 2.98 -13.39 7.34
C LYS A 53 3.91 -13.04 6.19
N THR A 54 4.33 -11.79 6.04
CA THR A 54 5.27 -11.38 4.99
C THR A 54 6.62 -10.95 5.56
N ALA A 55 7.64 -10.79 4.72
CA ALA A 55 8.92 -10.24 5.16
C ALA A 55 8.84 -8.71 5.35
N PRO A 56 9.72 -8.07 6.15
CA PRO A 56 9.76 -6.61 6.29
C PRO A 56 9.89 -5.88 4.95
N SER A 57 10.64 -6.43 3.99
CA SER A 57 10.80 -5.86 2.66
C SER A 57 9.67 -6.20 1.68
N SER A 58 8.57 -6.81 2.14
CA SER A 58 7.47 -7.23 1.28
C SER A 58 6.74 -6.01 0.70
N PRO A 59 6.44 -6.00 -0.61
CA PRO A 59 5.80 -4.84 -1.24
C PRO A 59 4.41 -4.55 -0.70
N ILE A 60 3.68 -5.57 -0.18
CA ILE A 60 2.39 -5.33 0.44
C ILE A 60 2.51 -4.49 1.71
N ARG A 61 3.57 -4.66 2.52
CA ARG A 61 3.75 -3.84 3.74
C ARG A 61 4.01 -2.39 3.38
N LYS A 62 4.89 -2.16 2.39
CA LYS A 62 5.17 -0.82 1.87
C LYS A 62 3.91 -0.15 1.33
N LEU A 63 3.12 -0.88 0.54
CA LEU A 63 1.85 -0.39 -0.01
C LEU A 63 0.85 0.00 1.08
N LEU A 64 0.71 -0.81 2.13
CA LEU A 64 -0.17 -0.52 3.26
C LEU A 64 0.25 0.75 4.01
N VAL A 65 1.56 0.94 4.20
CA VAL A 65 2.11 2.14 4.84
C VAL A 65 1.86 3.39 3.99
N ASP A 66 2.18 3.32 2.70
CA ASP A 66 2.01 4.45 1.77
C ASP A 66 0.52 4.82 1.62
N ALA A 67 -0.36 3.82 1.50
CA ALA A 67 -1.81 4.02 1.48
C ALA A 67 -2.30 4.64 2.79
N TYR A 68 -1.92 4.08 3.94
CA TYR A 68 -2.34 4.62 5.24
C TYR A 68 -1.91 6.09 5.40
N ARG A 69 -0.69 6.44 5.00
CA ARG A 69 -0.19 7.82 5.03
C ARG A 69 -1.01 8.76 4.14
N MET A 70 -1.43 8.30 2.95
CA MET A 70 -2.27 9.09 2.04
C MET A 70 -3.58 9.53 2.70
N PHE A 71 -4.30 8.59 3.32
CA PHE A 71 -5.60 8.87 3.96
C PHE A 71 -5.51 9.56 5.33
N MET A 72 -4.37 9.48 6.01
CA MET A 72 -4.15 10.18 7.28
C MET A 72 -3.89 11.68 7.11
N ILE A 73 -3.33 12.07 5.95
CA ILE A 73 -3.00 13.47 5.65
C ILE A 73 -4.23 14.21 5.11
N ASP A 74 -5.08 13.51 4.35
CA ASP A 74 -6.34 14.09 3.88
C ASP A 74 -7.34 14.20 5.03
N ASP A 75 -7.69 15.45 5.36
CA ASP A 75 -8.61 15.87 6.43
C ASP A 75 -10.08 15.49 6.12
N HIS A 76 -10.32 14.27 5.62
CA HIS A 76 -11.64 13.73 5.29
C HIS A 76 -12.51 13.43 6.54
N GLY A 77 -12.20 14.02 7.69
CA GLY A 77 -13.03 13.96 8.90
C GLY A 77 -13.19 12.56 9.51
N GLY A 78 -12.54 11.54 8.94
CA GLY A 78 -12.44 10.21 9.51
C GLY A 78 -11.53 10.27 10.73
N LYS A 79 -12.11 10.29 11.93
CA LYS A 79 -11.31 10.01 13.14
C LYS A 79 -10.61 8.68 12.91
N VAL A 80 -9.28 8.72 12.98
CA VAL A 80 -8.43 7.53 13.09
C VAL A 80 -8.69 6.93 14.46
N THR A 81 -9.86 6.33 14.61
CA THR A 81 -10.22 5.60 15.80
C THR A 81 -9.39 4.33 15.78
N ASN A 82 -8.80 4.02 16.93
CA ASN A 82 -8.13 2.73 17.20
C ASN A 82 -6.70 2.56 16.67
N ILE A 83 -5.87 3.61 16.66
CA ILE A 83 -4.41 3.48 16.44
C ILE A 83 -3.81 2.32 17.27
N THR A 84 -4.28 2.14 18.51
CA THR A 84 -3.81 1.09 19.42
C THR A 84 -4.14 -0.34 18.99
N GLU A 85 -5.05 -0.55 18.05
CA GLU A 85 -5.37 -1.87 17.50
C GLU A 85 -4.37 -2.31 16.43
N HIS A 86 -3.65 -1.37 15.80
CA HIS A 86 -2.67 -1.69 14.77
C HIS A 86 -1.40 -2.32 15.36
N PRO A 87 -0.69 -3.18 14.59
CA PRO A 87 0.61 -3.69 14.98
C PRO A 87 1.61 -2.56 15.26
N LYS A 88 2.44 -2.71 16.28
CA LYS A 88 3.44 -1.69 16.65
C LYS A 88 4.44 -1.45 15.51
N GLU A 89 4.87 -2.52 14.87
CA GLU A 89 5.80 -2.50 13.76
C GLU A 89 5.23 -1.71 12.58
N PHE A 90 3.93 -1.88 12.30
CA PHE A 90 3.25 -1.10 11.27
C PHE A 90 3.25 0.39 11.59
N LEU A 91 2.90 0.77 12.83
CA LEU A 91 2.90 2.17 13.24
C LEU A 91 4.31 2.79 13.20
N LEU A 92 5.34 2.00 13.51
CA LEU A 92 6.73 2.43 13.40
C LEU A 92 7.13 2.67 11.94
N ASP A 93 6.75 1.78 11.03
CA ASP A 93 7.02 1.95 9.59
C ASP A 93 6.26 3.16 9.02
N VAL A 94 5.02 3.40 9.48
CA VAL A 94 4.27 4.62 9.16
C VAL A 94 5.01 5.85 9.66
N LEU A 95 5.43 5.90 10.93
CA LEU A 95 6.18 7.02 11.49
C LEU A 95 7.50 7.26 10.73
N GLN A 96 8.23 6.20 10.44
CA GLN A 96 9.48 6.27 9.67
C GLN A 96 9.23 6.86 8.29
N SER A 97 8.13 6.48 7.62
CA SER A 97 7.77 7.05 6.32
C SER A 97 7.53 8.57 6.35
N TYR A 98 7.04 9.12 7.47
CA TYR A 98 6.89 10.57 7.65
C TYR A 98 8.23 11.27 7.89
N VAL A 99 9.15 10.62 8.61
CA VAL A 99 10.50 11.15 8.85
C VAL A 99 11.30 11.21 7.56
N ASP A 100 11.15 10.19 6.71
CA ASP A 100 11.86 10.09 5.43
C ASP A 100 11.22 10.95 4.31
N ALA A 101 9.99 11.42 4.51
CA ALA A 101 9.31 12.26 3.55
C ALA A 101 9.92 13.67 3.48
N THR A 102 10.18 14.14 2.27
CA THR A 102 10.56 15.54 2.05
C THR A 102 9.36 16.47 2.30
N PRO A 103 9.57 17.75 2.69
CA PRO A 103 8.47 18.69 2.93
C PRO A 103 7.48 18.83 1.76
N LYS A 104 7.95 18.68 0.51
CA LYS A 104 7.08 18.70 -0.68
C LYS A 104 6.14 17.49 -0.74
N GLN A 105 6.61 16.30 -0.32
CA GLN A 105 5.79 15.08 -0.27
C GLN A 105 4.78 15.09 0.87
N ILE A 106 4.92 16.00 1.83
CA ILE A 106 3.97 16.18 2.94
C ILE A 106 2.86 17.17 2.57
N GLN A 107 3.12 18.10 1.63
CA GLN A 107 2.25 19.25 1.34
C GLN A 107 1.34 19.10 0.10
N THR A 108 1.53 18.08 -0.74
CA THR A 108 0.67 17.84 -1.91
C THR A 108 -0.09 16.53 -1.69
N PRO A 109 -1.32 16.55 -1.16
CA PRO A 109 -2.05 15.33 -0.89
C PRO A 109 -2.60 14.68 -2.18
N TYR A 110 -2.88 15.48 -3.21
CA TYR A 110 -3.81 15.05 -4.27
C TYR A 110 -3.31 15.25 -5.71
N GLU A 111 -2.60 16.35 -6.03
CA GLU A 111 -2.41 16.72 -7.45
C GLU A 111 -1.23 16.04 -8.18
N SER A 112 -0.40 15.22 -7.52
CA SER A 112 0.73 14.54 -8.20
C SER A 112 1.29 13.27 -7.54
N THR A 113 0.66 12.72 -6.50
CA THR A 113 1.25 11.65 -5.65
C THR A 113 0.45 10.36 -5.65
N GLY A 114 -0.25 10.04 -6.74
CA GLY A 114 -0.77 8.69 -6.94
C GLY A 114 0.35 7.67 -6.68
N LEU A 115 0.04 6.61 -5.94
CA LEU A 115 0.99 5.53 -5.69
C LEU A 115 1.60 5.11 -7.05
N ASN A 116 2.87 4.74 -7.13
CA ASN A 116 3.39 4.20 -8.39
C ASN A 116 3.35 2.67 -8.32
N PRO A 117 2.54 1.96 -9.13
CA PRO A 117 2.49 0.50 -9.10
C PRO A 117 3.87 -0.15 -9.20
N CYS A 118 4.77 0.44 -9.99
CA CYS A 118 6.14 -0.05 -10.17
C CYS A 118 7.01 0.06 -8.92
N ASP A 119 6.61 0.80 -7.88
CA ASP A 119 7.33 0.85 -6.60
C ASP A 119 7.03 -0.39 -5.73
N TYR A 120 5.97 -1.14 -6.09
CA TYR A 120 5.54 -2.35 -5.38
C TYR A 120 5.74 -3.61 -6.21
N TYR A 121 5.94 -3.48 -7.51
CA TYR A 121 6.33 -4.61 -8.35
C TYR A 121 7.77 -5.03 -8.03
N GLU A 122 7.97 -6.32 -7.84
CA GLU A 122 9.27 -6.92 -7.51
C GLU A 122 10.18 -7.02 -8.76
N HIS A 123 10.42 -5.88 -9.42
CA HIS A 123 11.31 -5.82 -10.58
C HIS A 123 12.72 -6.26 -10.20
N ALA A 124 13.29 -7.18 -10.98
CA ALA A 124 14.65 -7.65 -10.78
C ALA A 124 15.70 -6.58 -11.14
N SER A 125 15.31 -5.58 -11.94
CA SER A 125 16.21 -4.51 -12.37
C SER A 125 15.48 -3.21 -12.74
N LYS A 126 16.24 -2.11 -12.79
CA LYS A 126 15.74 -0.82 -13.31
C LYS A 126 15.32 -0.90 -14.78
N ALA A 127 16.00 -1.73 -15.58
CA ALA A 127 15.64 -1.92 -16.99
C ALA A 127 14.27 -2.60 -17.12
N GLU A 128 13.99 -3.58 -16.26
CA GLU A 128 12.66 -4.21 -16.18
C GLU A 128 11.60 -3.22 -15.71
N GLN A 129 11.90 -2.40 -14.70
CA GLN A 129 11.01 -1.35 -14.23
C GLN A 129 10.69 -0.33 -15.35
N GLN A 130 11.68 0.08 -16.14
CA GLN A 130 11.49 0.99 -17.28
C GLN A 130 10.71 0.35 -18.44
N ALA A 131 10.87 -0.96 -18.65
CA ALA A 131 10.12 -1.72 -19.65
C ALA A 131 8.71 -2.11 -19.17
N CYS A 132 8.41 -1.92 -17.88
CA CYS A 132 7.14 -2.27 -17.28
C CYS A 132 6.02 -1.46 -17.93
N LYS A 133 5.14 -2.16 -18.65
CA LYS A 133 3.88 -1.59 -19.12
C LYS A 133 2.86 -1.80 -18.01
N ILE A 134 2.69 -0.79 -17.16
CA ILE A 134 1.64 -0.77 -16.14
C ILE A 134 0.32 -1.16 -16.83
N ARG A 135 -0.31 -2.22 -16.34
CA ARG A 135 -1.51 -2.81 -16.97
C ARG A 135 -2.79 -2.10 -16.56
N VAL A 136 -2.69 -1.28 -15.52
CA VAL A 136 -3.73 -0.37 -15.03
C VAL A 136 -4.03 0.63 -16.15
N LYS A 137 -5.12 0.41 -16.89
CA LYS A 137 -5.66 1.42 -17.80
C LYS A 137 -6.51 2.38 -16.97
N PHE A 138 -6.20 3.67 -17.10
CA PHE A 138 -7.01 4.78 -16.61
C PHE A 138 -8.28 4.94 -17.47
#